data_AF-A0A970LMK4-F1
#
_entry.id   AF-A0A970LMK4-F1
#
_cell.length_a   1.000
_cell.length_b   1.000
_cell.length_c   1.000
_cell.angle_alpha   90.00
_cell.angle_beta   90.00
_cell.angle_gamma   90.00
#
_symmetry.space_group_name_H-M   'P 1'
#
loop_
_entity.id
_entity.type
_entity.pdbx_description
1 polymer ?
#
loop_
_entity_poly.entity_id
_entity_poly.type
_entity_poly.pdbx_seq_one_letter_code
_entity_poly.pdbx_strand_id
1 'polypeptide(L)'
;MSNARGQLDQIITFFQNLFDSLQEGLLFIGEPLDIALAIVDILITTFIFYYILRIIRDSRAWQLLKGILFIVFITIFARTFGLSLLSFLLLNTMYVFSIAFVIIFQPELRRALETVGRSGLGFFSPRSGEYQGEQAATTISQMIESIVQASGDMADTNTGALIVIERSTPLGELQDQENAVQIDSPVSTSLIKQIFFENTPLHDGAILIRYGRISAARIHIPLSDNYHLRKDFGTRHRAAIGASEMGDTIAVVVSEEKGTISIAIEGRLYVLENSDALRTQLHRLLLPDEETDRRFRLFRRKDKKSKSVLEPESPRSRRFLFSFISLVSAFILWFYVQATVNPITSKGFTVPLSFRNTEIPAEKGFDISYPTKNIQISLTGRKNLLDSMTNRDIDAYIDLAEIEGEGIQTIKISLSKDTPLYTKTEYITPDEITIAVREIEQ
;
A
#
# COMPACT_ATOMS: atom_id res chain seq x y z
N MET A 1 -17.06 -29.27 -12.83
CA MET A 1 -16.47 -29.86 -11.59
C MET A 1 -14.95 -30.11 -11.65
N SER A 2 -14.28 -29.95 -12.80
CA SER A 2 -12.82 -30.14 -12.94
C SER A 2 -11.97 -28.96 -12.39
N ASN A 3 -12.35 -27.71 -12.68
CA ASN A 3 -11.49 -26.54 -12.39
C ASN A 3 -11.18 -26.27 -10.90
N ALA A 4 -12.10 -26.55 -9.98
CA ALA A 4 -11.91 -26.18 -8.58
C ALA A 4 -11.10 -27.21 -7.76
N ARG A 5 -11.03 -28.46 -8.20
CA ARG A 5 -10.04 -29.42 -7.68
C ARG A 5 -8.64 -29.04 -8.17
N GLY A 6 -8.53 -28.69 -9.44
CA GLY A 6 -7.28 -28.16 -10.02
C GLY A 6 -6.73 -26.93 -9.28
N GLN A 7 -7.58 -26.00 -8.84
CA GLN A 7 -7.11 -24.82 -8.08
C GLN A 7 -6.61 -25.13 -6.68
N LEU A 8 -7.25 -26.06 -5.95
CA LEU A 8 -6.77 -26.48 -4.63
C LEU A 8 -5.47 -27.27 -4.75
N ASP A 9 -5.37 -28.15 -5.75
CA ASP A 9 -4.14 -28.88 -6.03
C ASP A 9 -3.01 -27.92 -6.41
N GLN A 10 -3.28 -26.89 -7.23
CA GLN A 10 -2.31 -25.83 -7.55
C GLN A 10 -1.82 -25.09 -6.30
N ILE A 11 -2.71 -24.79 -5.35
CA ILE A 11 -2.33 -24.13 -4.09
C ILE A 11 -1.46 -25.06 -3.24
N ILE A 12 -1.80 -26.34 -3.15
CA ILE A 12 -1.00 -27.33 -2.40
C ILE A 12 0.37 -27.51 -3.03
N THR A 13 0.45 -27.68 -4.34
CA THR A 13 1.71 -27.78 -5.09
C THR A 13 2.54 -26.50 -4.93
N PHE A 14 1.91 -25.33 -4.89
CA PHE A 14 2.60 -24.07 -4.60
C PHE A 14 3.23 -24.06 -3.20
N PHE A 15 2.50 -24.50 -2.16
CA PHE A 15 3.04 -24.57 -0.80
C PHE A 15 4.12 -25.64 -0.64
N GLN A 16 4.04 -26.73 -1.39
CA GLN A 16 5.09 -27.76 -1.44
C GLN A 16 6.34 -27.21 -2.12
N ASN A 17 6.21 -26.63 -3.31
CA ASN A 17 7.32 -25.96 -4.00
C ASN A 17 7.91 -24.81 -3.17
N LEU A 18 7.08 -24.09 -2.40
CA LEU A 18 7.52 -23.09 -1.42
C LEU A 18 8.43 -23.70 -0.37
N PHE A 19 8.01 -24.80 0.22
CA PHE A 19 8.77 -25.46 1.26
C PHE A 19 10.08 -26.05 0.71
N ASP A 20 10.02 -26.69 -0.46
CA ASP A 20 11.18 -27.26 -1.14
C ASP A 20 12.18 -26.17 -1.52
N SER A 21 11.70 -25.04 -2.07
CA SER A 21 12.55 -23.89 -2.40
C SER A 21 13.21 -23.28 -1.15
N LEU A 22 12.49 -23.19 -0.03
CA LEU A 22 13.07 -22.71 1.24
C LEU A 22 14.10 -23.69 1.80
N GLN A 23 13.95 -24.99 1.53
CA GLN A 23 14.88 -26.04 1.94
C GLN A 23 16.18 -26.04 1.12
N GLU A 24 16.17 -25.52 -0.12
CA GLU A 24 17.36 -25.31 -0.94
C GLU A 24 18.29 -24.18 -0.42
N GLY A 25 17.84 -23.42 0.60
CA GLY A 25 18.70 -22.58 1.43
C GLY A 25 19.46 -21.50 0.65
N LEU A 26 20.78 -21.61 0.59
CA LEU A 26 21.66 -20.62 -0.06
C LEU A 26 21.37 -20.45 -1.56
N LEU A 27 20.91 -21.50 -2.24
CA LEU A 27 20.54 -21.44 -3.67
C LEU A 27 19.28 -20.61 -3.91
N PHE A 28 18.37 -20.58 -2.94
CA PHE A 28 17.14 -19.81 -3.01
C PHE A 28 17.37 -18.32 -2.69
N ILE A 29 18.26 -18.04 -1.73
CA ILE A 29 18.51 -16.70 -1.20
C ILE A 29 19.38 -15.86 -2.15
N GLY A 30 20.32 -16.48 -2.88
CA GLY A 30 21.20 -15.79 -3.83
C GLY A 30 22.32 -14.97 -3.18
N GLU A 31 22.90 -14.03 -3.92
CA GLU A 31 24.00 -13.19 -3.42
C GLU A 31 23.55 -12.22 -2.32
N PRO A 32 24.45 -11.70 -1.45
CA PRO A 32 24.07 -10.78 -0.39
C PRO A 32 23.40 -9.50 -0.91
N LEU A 33 23.74 -9.11 -2.14
CA LEU A 33 23.12 -7.99 -2.85
C LEU A 33 21.68 -8.32 -3.27
N ASP A 34 21.42 -9.56 -3.70
CA ASP A 34 20.06 -10.04 -4.01
C ASP A 34 19.17 -10.02 -2.77
N ILE A 35 19.72 -10.35 -1.59
CA ILE A 35 19.00 -10.26 -0.31
C ILE A 35 18.60 -8.82 0.00
N ALA A 36 19.54 -7.88 -0.15
CA ALA A 36 19.27 -6.47 0.09
C ALA A 36 18.18 -5.95 -0.86
N LEU A 37 18.25 -6.29 -2.14
CA LEU A 37 17.23 -5.96 -3.14
C LEU A 37 15.88 -6.59 -2.80
N ALA A 38 15.86 -7.85 -2.37
CA ALA A 38 14.63 -8.53 -1.96
C ALA A 38 13.98 -7.86 -0.74
N ILE A 39 14.76 -7.45 0.26
CA ILE A 39 14.26 -6.72 1.43
C ILE A 39 13.64 -5.38 1.01
N VAL A 40 14.34 -4.63 0.14
CA VAL A 40 13.84 -3.35 -0.38
C VAL A 40 12.54 -3.55 -1.18
N ASP A 41 12.49 -4.56 -2.04
CA ASP A 41 11.31 -4.90 -2.85
C ASP A 41 10.11 -5.28 -1.98
N ILE A 42 10.30 -6.14 -0.97
CA ILE A 42 9.26 -6.51 -0.01
C ILE A 42 8.80 -5.29 0.78
N LEU A 43 9.70 -4.40 1.20
CA LEU A 43 9.34 -3.18 1.95
C LEU A 43 8.51 -2.22 1.10
N ILE A 44 8.93 -1.95 -0.14
CA ILE A 44 8.20 -1.10 -1.07
C ILE A 44 6.81 -1.69 -1.35
N THR A 45 6.76 -2.99 -1.64
CA THR A 45 5.50 -3.69 -1.91
C THR A 45 4.58 -3.68 -0.68
N THR A 46 5.14 -3.87 0.52
CA THR A 46 4.40 -3.76 1.79
C THR A 46 3.82 -2.36 1.97
N PHE A 47 4.60 -1.32 1.67
CA PHE A 47 4.13 0.07 1.75
C PHE A 47 2.97 0.33 0.77
N ILE A 48 3.06 -0.19 -0.45
CA ILE A 48 2.00 -0.09 -1.46
C ILE A 48 0.71 -0.79 -0.95
N PHE A 49 0.81 -2.04 -0.50
CA PHE A 49 -0.36 -2.75 0.04
C PHE A 49 -0.95 -2.06 1.26
N TYR A 50 -0.11 -1.56 2.17
CA TYR A 50 -0.56 -0.81 3.34
C TYR A 50 -1.34 0.44 2.92
N TYR A 51 -0.86 1.18 1.92
CA TYR A 51 -1.53 2.38 1.43
C TYR A 51 -2.88 2.05 0.77
N ILE A 52 -2.93 1.00 -0.07
CA ILE A 52 -4.17 0.52 -0.69
C ILE A 52 -5.19 0.12 0.39
N LEU A 53 -4.78 -0.68 1.38
CA LEU A 53 -5.65 -1.09 2.48
C LEU A 53 -6.11 0.11 3.31
N ARG A 54 -5.24 1.11 3.51
CA ARG A 54 -5.60 2.35 4.21
C ARG A 54 -6.72 3.11 3.49
N ILE A 55 -6.66 3.22 2.16
CA ILE A 55 -7.69 3.89 1.36
C ILE A 55 -9.00 3.12 1.40
N ILE A 56 -8.95 1.80 1.21
CA ILE A 56 -10.16 0.97 1.15
C ILE A 56 -10.87 0.92 2.50
N ARG A 57 -10.13 0.95 3.62
CA ARG A 57 -10.66 0.78 4.98
C ARG A 57 -11.81 1.72 5.31
N ASP A 58 -11.68 2.99 4.93
CA ASP A 58 -12.64 4.04 5.31
C ASP A 58 -13.76 4.20 4.25
N SER A 59 -13.82 3.29 3.28
CA SER A 59 -14.80 3.28 2.20
C SER A 59 -15.84 2.16 2.36
N ARG A 60 -16.98 2.30 1.66
CA ARG A 60 -18.01 1.24 1.55
C ARG A 60 -17.43 -0.08 0.99
N ALA A 61 -16.33 -0.02 0.24
CA ALA A 61 -15.65 -1.19 -0.30
C ALA A 61 -15.11 -2.13 0.80
N TRP A 62 -14.78 -1.62 2.00
CA TRP A 62 -14.34 -2.47 3.11
C TRP A 62 -15.44 -3.41 3.62
N GLN A 63 -16.70 -2.95 3.66
CA GLN A 63 -17.83 -3.78 4.05
C GLN A 63 -18.11 -4.85 2.98
N LEU A 64 -18.02 -4.46 1.71
CA LEU A 64 -18.22 -5.35 0.58
C LEU A 64 -17.15 -6.45 0.52
N LEU A 65 -15.88 -6.08 0.76
CA LEU A 65 -14.78 -7.05 0.84
C LEU A 65 -15.02 -8.11 1.93
N LYS A 66 -15.50 -7.70 3.11
CA LYS A 66 -15.88 -8.65 4.18
C LYS A 66 -17.01 -9.58 3.75
N GLY A 67 -18.01 -9.05 3.04
CA GLY A 67 -19.12 -9.84 2.50
C GLY A 67 -18.64 -10.89 1.49
N ILE A 68 -17.76 -10.49 0.55
CA ILE A 68 -17.15 -11.40 -0.41
C ILE A 68 -16.35 -12.50 0.31
N LEU A 69 -15.50 -12.11 1.26
CA LEU A 69 -14.68 -13.06 2.02
C LEU A 69 -15.54 -14.05 2.82
N PHE A 70 -16.66 -13.59 3.38
CA PHE A 70 -17.63 -14.43 4.07
C PHE A 70 -18.31 -15.44 3.14
N ILE A 71 -18.73 -15.02 1.94
CA ILE A 71 -19.31 -15.92 0.94
C ILE A 71 -18.29 -16.98 0.49
N VAL A 72 -17.04 -16.58 0.25
CA VAL A 72 -15.95 -17.51 -0.08
C VAL A 72 -15.73 -18.51 1.05
N PHE A 73 -15.69 -18.05 2.29
CA PHE A 73 -15.55 -18.91 3.46
C PHE A 73 -16.69 -19.94 3.57
N ILE A 74 -17.95 -19.52 3.44
CA ILE A 74 -19.10 -20.45 3.46
C ILE A 74 -19.02 -21.42 2.29
N THR A 75 -18.56 -20.99 1.11
CA THR A 75 -18.41 -21.87 -0.05
C THR A 75 -17.38 -22.97 0.20
N ILE A 76 -16.24 -22.62 0.81
CA ILE A 76 -15.20 -23.60 1.22
C ILE A 76 -15.76 -24.55 2.27
N PHE A 77 -16.46 -24.02 3.27
CA PHE A 77 -17.12 -24.80 4.32
C PHE A 77 -18.12 -25.80 3.69
N ALA A 78 -19.06 -25.33 2.87
CA ALA A 78 -20.06 -26.16 2.23
C ALA A 78 -19.44 -27.31 1.41
N ARG A 79 -18.33 -27.05 0.70
CA ARG A 79 -17.59 -28.09 -0.04
C ARG A 79 -16.93 -29.11 0.89
N THR A 80 -16.31 -28.64 1.97
CA THR A 80 -15.60 -29.51 2.92
C THR A 80 -16.56 -30.49 3.58
N PHE A 81 -17.77 -30.04 3.92
CA PHE A 81 -18.82 -30.88 4.53
C PHE A 81 -19.68 -31.64 3.50
N GLY A 82 -19.34 -31.56 2.20
CA GLY A 82 -20.07 -32.29 1.15
C GLY A 82 -21.49 -31.77 0.88
N LEU A 83 -21.82 -30.54 1.27
CA LEU A 83 -23.12 -29.90 1.04
C LEU A 83 -23.25 -29.49 -0.43
N SER A 84 -23.59 -30.45 -1.29
CA SER A 84 -23.64 -30.30 -2.75
C SER A 84 -24.59 -29.19 -3.21
N LEU A 85 -25.82 -29.16 -2.71
CA LEU A 85 -26.83 -28.13 -3.05
C LEU A 85 -26.37 -26.71 -2.67
N LEU A 86 -25.88 -26.53 -1.43
CA LEU A 86 -25.41 -25.23 -0.95
C LEU A 86 -24.19 -24.77 -1.75
N SER A 87 -23.22 -25.67 -2.00
CA SER A 87 -22.05 -25.35 -2.80
C SER A 87 -22.42 -24.99 -4.25
N PHE A 88 -23.38 -25.68 -4.85
CA PHE A 88 -23.88 -25.37 -6.18
C PHE A 88 -24.53 -23.98 -6.22
N LEU A 89 -25.40 -23.67 -5.27
CA LEU A 89 -26.05 -22.35 -5.20
C LEU A 89 -25.02 -21.23 -5.02
N LEU A 90 -24.11 -21.34 -4.05
CA LEU A 90 -23.11 -20.31 -3.77
C LEU A 90 -22.17 -20.05 -4.95
N LEU A 91 -21.77 -21.08 -5.69
CA LEU A 91 -20.91 -20.92 -6.87
C LEU A 91 -21.63 -20.20 -8.02
N ASN A 92 -22.89 -20.57 -8.29
CA ASN A 92 -23.68 -19.90 -9.32
C ASN A 92 -24.00 -18.44 -8.91
N THR A 93 -24.30 -18.20 -7.63
CA THR A 93 -24.46 -16.85 -7.10
C THR A 93 -23.18 -16.04 -7.27
N MET A 94 -22.00 -16.59 -6.94
CA MET A 94 -20.71 -15.91 -7.13
C MET A 94 -20.49 -15.48 -8.58
N TYR A 95 -20.89 -16.27 -9.58
CA TYR A 95 -20.78 -15.90 -10.98
C TYR A 95 -21.60 -14.65 -11.32
N VAL A 96 -22.88 -14.63 -10.93
CA VAL A 96 -23.76 -13.47 -11.11
C VAL A 96 -23.25 -12.27 -10.32
N PHE A 97 -22.82 -12.49 -9.08
CA PHE A 97 -22.30 -11.45 -8.20
C PHE A 97 -21.01 -10.83 -8.74
N SER A 98 -20.16 -11.59 -9.44
CA SER A 98 -18.93 -11.08 -10.05
C SER A 98 -19.25 -10.08 -11.18
N ILE A 99 -20.24 -10.39 -12.01
CA ILE A 99 -20.71 -9.47 -13.07
C ILE A 99 -21.34 -8.22 -12.44
N ALA A 100 -22.24 -8.41 -11.48
CA ALA A 100 -22.87 -7.30 -10.76
C ALA A 100 -21.83 -6.44 -10.03
N PHE A 101 -20.81 -7.05 -9.43
CA PHE A 101 -19.72 -6.35 -8.77
C PHE A 101 -19.01 -5.38 -9.72
N VAL A 102 -18.59 -5.83 -10.91
CA VAL A 102 -17.90 -4.96 -11.88
C VAL A 102 -18.78 -3.78 -12.29
N ILE A 103 -20.08 -4.01 -12.53
CA ILE A 103 -21.03 -2.96 -12.92
C ILE A 103 -21.25 -1.96 -11.77
N ILE A 104 -21.47 -2.46 -10.55
CA ILE A 104 -21.74 -1.63 -9.37
C ILE A 104 -20.49 -0.85 -8.96
N PHE A 105 -19.30 -1.45 -9.07
CA PHE A 105 -18.02 -0.83 -8.68
C PHE A 105 -17.39 0.04 -9.77
N GLN A 106 -18.00 0.10 -10.96
CA GLN A 106 -17.49 0.93 -12.04
C GLN A 106 -17.26 2.41 -11.61
N PRO A 107 -18.18 3.06 -10.86
CA PRO A 107 -17.98 4.42 -10.36
C PRO A 107 -16.81 4.54 -9.38
N GLU A 108 -16.62 3.57 -8.48
CA GLU A 108 -15.53 3.56 -7.50
C GLU A 108 -14.17 3.35 -8.17
N LEU A 109 -14.08 2.42 -9.13
CA LEU A 109 -12.86 2.20 -9.91
C LEU A 109 -12.48 3.47 -10.67
N ARG A 110 -13.47 4.13 -11.28
CA ARG A 110 -13.28 5.42 -11.95
C ARG A 110 -12.77 6.48 -10.97
N ARG A 111 -13.42 6.65 -9.81
CA ARG A 111 -12.99 7.61 -8.77
C ARG A 111 -11.60 7.32 -8.23
N ALA A 112 -11.24 6.06 -8.04
CA ALA A 112 -9.91 5.67 -7.57
C ALA A 112 -8.84 6.04 -8.61
N LEU A 113 -9.07 5.75 -9.89
CA LEU A 113 -8.17 6.14 -10.98
C LEU A 113 -8.08 7.66 -11.14
N GLU A 114 -9.19 8.38 -11.01
CA GLU A 114 -9.22 9.85 -11.03
C GLU A 114 -8.44 10.44 -9.84
N THR A 115 -8.55 9.82 -8.66
CA THR A 115 -7.80 10.23 -7.46
C THR A 115 -6.30 9.99 -7.63
N VAL A 116 -5.90 8.84 -8.16
CA VAL A 116 -4.50 8.52 -8.47
C VAL A 116 -3.96 9.44 -9.56
N GLY A 117 -4.74 9.71 -10.61
CA GLY A 117 -4.38 10.60 -11.71
C GLY A 117 -4.23 12.07 -11.29
N ARG A 118 -5.10 12.56 -10.39
CA ARG A 118 -5.00 13.92 -9.82
C ARG A 118 -3.89 14.02 -8.77
N SER A 119 -3.72 12.99 -7.93
CA SER A 119 -2.67 12.97 -6.90
C SER A 119 -1.28 12.74 -7.48
N GLY A 120 -1.17 12.10 -8.65
CA GLY A 120 0.10 11.84 -9.35
C GLY A 120 0.92 13.09 -9.69
N LEU A 121 0.28 14.26 -9.82
CA LEU A 121 0.98 15.54 -9.96
C LEU A 121 1.50 16.14 -8.63
N GLY A 122 0.98 15.67 -7.48
CA GLY A 122 1.46 16.07 -6.16
C GLY A 122 2.63 15.21 -5.62
N PHE A 123 2.87 14.03 -6.19
CA PHE A 123 3.91 13.09 -5.73
C PHE A 123 5.34 13.49 -6.13
N PHE A 124 5.53 14.34 -7.14
CA PHE A 124 6.85 14.78 -7.63
C PHE A 124 7.33 16.12 -7.07
N SER A 125 6.73 16.64 -6.00
CA SER A 125 7.34 17.75 -5.26
C SER A 125 8.16 17.21 -4.10
N PRO A 126 9.51 17.14 -4.20
CA PRO A 126 10.36 16.89 -3.06
C PRO A 126 10.44 18.19 -2.26
N ARG A 127 9.49 18.39 -1.34
CA ARG A 127 9.67 19.35 -0.25
C ARG A 127 9.31 18.68 1.07
N SER A 128 10.26 17.86 1.51
CA SER A 128 10.46 17.50 2.90
C SER A 128 10.77 18.74 3.74
N GLY A 129 10.31 18.73 4.99
CA GLY A 129 10.91 19.47 6.09
C GLY A 129 10.25 20.80 6.45
N GLU A 130 9.51 20.79 7.57
CA GLU A 130 9.28 21.89 8.53
C GLU A 130 8.65 23.23 8.09
N TYR A 131 8.63 23.61 6.81
CA TYR A 131 8.09 24.91 6.37
C TYR A 131 6.60 24.91 5.97
N GLN A 132 5.93 23.75 5.91
CA GLN A 132 4.51 23.66 5.51
C GLN A 132 3.52 23.87 6.67
N GLY A 133 3.94 23.73 7.94
CA GLY A 133 3.05 23.96 9.08
C GLY A 133 2.59 25.41 9.18
N GLU A 134 3.49 26.35 8.93
CA GLU A 134 3.23 27.79 9.03
C GLU A 134 2.34 28.31 7.90
N GLN A 135 2.55 27.83 6.66
CA GLN A 135 1.74 28.19 5.48
C GLN A 135 0.34 27.55 5.52
N ALA A 136 0.23 26.31 5.99
CA ALA A 136 -1.07 25.65 6.15
C ALA A 136 -1.88 26.29 7.29
N ALA A 137 -1.24 26.62 8.42
CA ALA A 137 -1.88 27.33 9.53
C ALA A 137 -2.36 28.72 9.10
N THR A 138 -1.53 29.50 8.38
CA THR A 138 -1.95 30.82 7.88
C THR A 138 -3.10 30.74 6.88
N THR A 139 -3.12 29.74 6.00
CA THR A 139 -4.23 29.52 5.06
C THR A 139 -5.54 29.18 5.80
N ILE A 140 -5.46 28.35 6.85
CA ILE A 140 -6.61 28.01 7.70
C ILE A 140 -7.10 29.23 8.49
N SER A 141 -6.19 30.04 9.06
CA SER A 141 -6.58 31.26 9.78
C SER A 141 -7.28 32.26 8.86
N GLN A 142 -6.79 32.45 7.62
CA GLN A 142 -7.45 33.32 6.64
C GLN A 142 -8.85 32.81 6.24
N MET A 143 -8.99 31.50 6.10
CA MET A 143 -10.29 30.87 5.89
C MET A 143 -11.25 31.13 7.06
N ILE A 144 -10.78 30.93 8.30
CA ILE A 144 -11.59 31.16 9.50
C ILE A 144 -12.07 32.61 9.55
N GLU A 145 -11.17 33.59 9.36
CA GLU A 145 -11.56 35.01 9.34
C GLU A 145 -12.58 35.32 8.25
N SER A 146 -12.41 34.74 7.06
CA SER A 146 -13.37 34.93 5.95
C SER A 146 -14.76 34.36 6.27
N ILE A 147 -14.83 33.19 6.92
CA ILE A 147 -16.09 32.58 7.35
C ILE A 147 -16.72 33.41 8.46
N VAL A 148 -15.94 33.81 9.47
CA VAL A 148 -16.43 34.59 10.62
C VAL A 148 -16.99 35.93 10.17
N GLN A 149 -16.26 36.66 9.33
CA GLN A 149 -16.71 37.94 8.82
C GLN A 149 -17.96 37.79 7.96
N ALA A 150 -18.00 36.79 7.07
CA ALA A 150 -19.20 36.54 6.25
C ALA A 150 -20.41 36.18 7.10
N SER A 151 -20.24 35.31 8.11
CA SER A 151 -21.32 34.92 9.02
C SER A 151 -21.80 36.09 9.88
N GLY A 152 -20.91 36.98 10.32
CA GLY A 152 -21.29 38.21 11.04
C GLY A 152 -22.10 39.16 10.16
N ASP A 153 -21.59 39.47 8.96
CA ASP A 153 -22.29 40.34 8.01
C ASP A 153 -23.68 39.79 7.64
N MET A 154 -23.80 38.47 7.44
CA MET A 154 -25.07 37.82 7.12
C MET A 154 -26.01 37.73 8.33
N ALA A 155 -25.47 37.63 9.54
CA ALA A 155 -26.27 37.69 10.76
C ALA A 155 -26.94 39.06 10.92
N ASP A 156 -26.21 40.15 10.66
CA ASP A 156 -26.72 41.52 10.74
C ASP A 156 -27.83 41.80 9.71
N THR A 157 -27.75 41.18 8.54
CA THR A 157 -28.78 41.31 7.48
C THR A 157 -29.84 40.22 7.51
N ASN A 158 -29.83 39.32 8.52
CA ASN A 158 -30.69 38.14 8.60
C ASN A 158 -30.66 37.27 7.33
N THR A 159 -29.52 37.17 6.67
CA THR A 159 -29.33 36.32 5.49
C THR A 159 -28.97 34.90 5.92
N GLY A 160 -29.80 33.93 5.53
CA GLY A 160 -29.59 32.53 5.88
C GLY A 160 -28.37 31.91 5.19
N ALA A 161 -27.52 31.23 5.96
CA ALA A 161 -26.32 30.58 5.42
C ALA A 161 -26.08 29.20 6.04
N LEU A 162 -25.48 28.29 5.28
CA LEU A 162 -25.07 26.96 5.73
C LEU A 162 -23.70 26.56 5.14
N ILE A 163 -22.67 26.60 5.96
CA ILE A 163 -21.28 26.35 5.56
C ILE A 163 -20.81 25.05 6.21
N VAL A 164 -20.48 24.05 5.42
CA VAL A 164 -19.96 22.76 5.88
C VAL A 164 -18.46 22.70 5.63
N ILE A 165 -17.69 22.39 6.67
CA ILE A 165 -16.24 22.26 6.63
C ILE A 165 -15.90 20.78 6.81
N GLU A 166 -15.27 20.20 5.78
CA GLU A 166 -14.74 18.84 5.81
C GLU A 166 -13.46 18.77 6.65
N ARG A 167 -13.37 17.76 7.53
CA ARG A 167 -12.14 17.43 8.27
C ARG A 167 -11.57 16.10 7.80
N SER A 168 -11.59 15.05 8.64
CA SER A 168 -11.00 13.75 8.31
C SER A 168 -11.92 12.84 7.51
N THR A 169 -13.23 13.01 7.62
CA THR A 169 -14.21 12.19 6.90
C THR A 169 -14.52 12.86 5.55
N PRO A 170 -14.20 12.24 4.41
CA PRO A 170 -14.44 12.84 3.11
C PRO A 170 -15.95 12.89 2.80
N LEU A 171 -16.44 14.06 2.39
CA LEU A 171 -17.83 14.30 1.99
C LEU A 171 -17.97 14.39 0.46
N GLY A 172 -17.16 13.64 -0.28
CA GLY A 172 -17.14 13.67 -1.74
C GLY A 172 -18.51 13.40 -2.39
N GLU A 173 -19.34 12.56 -1.78
CA GLU A 173 -20.69 12.26 -2.29
C GLU A 173 -21.59 13.50 -2.37
N LEU A 174 -21.37 14.52 -1.52
CA LEU A 174 -22.16 15.76 -1.51
C LEU A 174 -21.83 16.68 -2.69
N GLN A 175 -20.60 16.65 -3.21
CA GLN A 175 -20.18 17.48 -4.34
C GLN A 175 -20.74 16.98 -5.68
N ASP A 176 -21.05 15.69 -5.75
CA ASP A 176 -21.37 14.97 -7.00
C ASP A 176 -22.89 14.90 -7.24
N GLN A 177 -23.68 15.54 -6.38
CA GLN A 177 -25.12 15.67 -6.55
C GLN A 177 -25.42 16.48 -7.82
N GLU A 178 -26.46 16.10 -8.57
CA GLU A 178 -26.81 16.74 -9.85
C GLU A 178 -27.08 18.25 -9.73
N ASN A 179 -27.56 18.71 -8.57
CA ASN A 179 -27.85 20.10 -8.28
C ASN A 179 -26.63 20.88 -7.75
N ALA A 180 -25.56 20.22 -7.32
CA ALA A 180 -24.39 20.88 -6.76
C ALA A 180 -23.60 21.61 -7.85
N VAL A 181 -23.16 22.83 -7.55
CA VAL A 181 -22.35 23.64 -8.47
C VAL A 181 -20.90 23.62 -7.99
N GLN A 182 -20.01 23.05 -8.80
CA GLN A 182 -18.57 23.04 -8.51
C GLN A 182 -17.98 24.43 -8.73
N ILE A 183 -17.24 24.93 -7.74
CA ILE A 183 -16.68 26.29 -7.74
C ILE A 183 -15.14 26.25 -7.71
N ASP A 184 -14.56 25.39 -6.87
CA ASP A 184 -13.11 25.30 -6.59
C ASP A 184 -12.40 26.66 -6.47
N SER A 185 -12.81 27.46 -5.49
CA SER A 185 -12.29 28.81 -5.25
C SER A 185 -11.66 28.97 -3.87
N PRO A 186 -10.67 29.88 -3.69
CA PRO A 186 -10.28 30.30 -2.34
C PRO A 186 -11.47 30.80 -1.53
N VAL A 187 -11.43 30.56 -0.21
CA VAL A 187 -12.47 31.06 0.70
C VAL A 187 -12.30 32.57 0.85
N SER A 188 -13.33 33.34 0.50
CA SER A 188 -13.34 34.80 0.70
C SER A 188 -14.70 35.26 1.18
N THR A 189 -14.72 36.29 2.03
CA THR A 189 -15.94 36.88 2.59
C THR A 189 -16.93 37.26 1.50
N SER A 190 -16.46 37.94 0.45
CA SER A 190 -17.29 38.39 -0.66
C SER A 190 -17.94 37.24 -1.42
N LEU A 191 -17.20 36.14 -1.66
CA LEU A 191 -17.75 34.98 -2.37
C LEU A 191 -18.80 34.25 -1.55
N ILE A 192 -18.56 34.05 -0.24
CA ILE A 192 -19.55 33.43 0.65
C ILE A 192 -20.85 34.24 0.65
N LYS A 193 -20.74 35.56 0.83
CA LYS A 193 -21.91 36.47 0.80
C LYS A 193 -22.62 36.43 -0.55
N GLN A 194 -21.89 36.36 -1.66
CA GLN A 194 -22.49 36.29 -3.00
C GLN A 194 -23.22 34.97 -3.24
N ILE A 195 -22.70 33.85 -2.71
CA ILE A 195 -23.36 32.54 -2.82
C ILE A 195 -24.68 32.53 -2.05
N PHE A 196 -24.70 33.08 -0.83
CA PHE A 196 -25.92 33.13 0.00
C PHE A 196 -26.81 34.35 -0.25
N PHE A 197 -26.47 35.20 -1.21
CA PHE A 197 -27.33 36.33 -1.58
C PHE A 197 -28.68 35.82 -2.06
N GLU A 198 -29.75 36.38 -1.49
CA GLU A 198 -31.12 35.97 -1.78
C GLU A 198 -31.43 36.07 -3.28
N ASN A 199 -32.31 35.19 -3.76
CA ASN A 199 -32.74 35.12 -5.16
C ASN A 199 -31.65 34.74 -6.19
N THR A 200 -30.49 34.26 -5.74
CA THR A 200 -29.49 33.65 -6.64
C THR A 200 -29.75 32.15 -6.80
N PRO A 201 -29.37 31.50 -7.91
CA PRO A 201 -29.49 30.04 -8.00
C PRO A 201 -28.65 29.25 -6.97
N LEU A 202 -27.67 29.90 -6.32
CA LEU A 202 -26.69 29.25 -5.44
C LEU A 202 -27.04 29.27 -3.95
N HIS A 203 -27.91 30.19 -3.50
CA HIS A 203 -28.22 30.37 -2.06
C HIS A 203 -29.05 29.24 -1.43
N ASP A 204 -29.66 28.40 -2.26
CA ASP A 204 -30.53 27.31 -1.83
C ASP A 204 -29.71 26.03 -1.61
N GLY A 205 -29.22 25.87 -0.39
CA GLY A 205 -28.43 24.72 0.05
C GLY A 205 -27.23 25.12 0.89
N ALA A 206 -26.20 24.27 0.88
CA ALA A 206 -24.97 24.46 1.62
C ALA A 206 -23.77 24.74 0.71
N ILE A 207 -22.74 25.37 1.28
CA ILE A 207 -21.39 25.40 0.72
C ILE A 207 -20.56 24.32 1.39
N LEU A 208 -19.76 23.59 0.62
CA LEU A 208 -18.78 22.63 1.13
C LEU A 208 -17.37 23.20 0.97
N ILE A 209 -16.67 23.33 2.09
CA ILE A 209 -15.28 23.73 2.18
C ILE A 209 -14.41 22.50 2.42
N ARG A 210 -13.40 22.29 1.56
CA ARG A 210 -12.44 21.18 1.66
C ARG A 210 -11.04 21.69 1.41
N TYR A 211 -10.08 21.21 2.19
CA TYR A 211 -8.67 21.58 2.06
C TYR A 211 -8.44 23.11 2.02
N GLY A 212 -9.24 23.88 2.78
CA GLY A 212 -9.14 25.34 2.82
C GLY A 212 -9.77 26.08 1.63
N ARG A 213 -10.58 25.42 0.79
CA ARG A 213 -11.19 25.99 -0.42
C ARG A 213 -12.68 25.70 -0.50
N ILE A 214 -13.44 26.60 -1.12
CA ILE A 214 -14.85 26.34 -1.48
C ILE A 214 -14.86 25.35 -2.63
N SER A 215 -15.28 24.12 -2.35
CA SER A 215 -15.34 23.05 -3.35
C SER A 215 -16.59 23.18 -4.22
N ALA A 216 -17.75 23.32 -3.59
CA ALA A 216 -19.03 23.37 -4.26
C ALA A 216 -20.07 24.13 -3.42
N ALA A 217 -21.10 24.64 -4.09
CA ALA A 217 -22.26 25.31 -3.49
C ALA A 217 -23.56 24.62 -3.93
N ARG A 218 -24.69 25.06 -3.36
CA ARG A 218 -26.02 24.48 -3.62
C ARG A 218 -26.13 22.99 -3.27
N ILE A 219 -25.35 22.56 -2.28
CA ILE A 219 -25.33 21.17 -1.83
C ILE A 219 -26.56 20.91 -0.97
N HIS A 220 -27.25 19.81 -1.26
CA HIS A 220 -28.38 19.37 -0.45
C HIS A 220 -27.91 18.39 0.63
N ILE A 221 -28.13 18.75 1.89
CA ILE A 221 -27.75 17.91 3.04
C ILE A 221 -28.99 17.21 3.58
N PRO A 222 -28.94 15.89 3.86
CA PRO A 222 -30.03 15.21 4.53
C PRO A 222 -30.34 15.87 5.88
N LEU A 223 -31.62 16.12 6.14
CA LEU A 223 -32.06 16.72 7.39
C LEU A 223 -31.99 15.68 8.51
N SER A 224 -31.49 16.07 9.68
CA SER A 224 -31.54 15.19 10.84
C SER A 224 -32.99 14.93 11.30
N ASP A 225 -33.25 13.68 11.68
CA ASP A 225 -34.52 13.20 12.24
C ASP A 225 -34.55 13.28 13.77
N ASN A 226 -33.49 13.79 14.41
CA ASN A 226 -33.40 13.87 15.87
C ASN A 226 -34.53 14.73 16.46
N TYR A 227 -35.57 14.08 16.99
CA TYR A 227 -36.80 14.67 17.51
C TYR A 227 -36.62 15.64 18.70
N HIS A 228 -35.40 15.69 19.28
CA HIS A 228 -35.02 16.60 20.36
C HIS A 228 -34.56 18.00 19.89
N LEU A 229 -34.62 18.25 18.59
CA LEU A 229 -34.51 19.61 18.05
C LEU A 229 -35.54 20.52 18.72
N ARG A 230 -35.08 21.64 19.31
CA ARG A 230 -35.99 22.70 19.74
C ARG A 230 -36.92 23.04 18.57
N LYS A 231 -38.22 23.19 18.84
CA LYS A 231 -39.25 23.53 17.84
C LYS A 231 -38.94 24.79 17.01
N ASP A 232 -37.96 25.57 17.45
CA ASP A 232 -37.58 26.86 16.88
C ASP A 232 -36.46 26.78 15.82
N PHE A 233 -36.03 25.57 15.42
CA PHE A 233 -34.95 25.39 14.45
C PHE A 233 -35.49 25.10 13.03
N GLY A 234 -35.17 25.99 12.09
CA GLY A 234 -35.50 25.85 10.67
C GLY A 234 -34.73 24.75 9.92
N THR A 235 -35.02 24.60 8.62
CA THR A 235 -34.45 23.54 7.77
C THR A 235 -32.93 23.57 7.67
N ARG A 236 -32.30 24.75 7.57
CA ARG A 236 -30.82 24.88 7.55
C ARG A 236 -30.16 24.39 8.84
N HIS A 237 -30.81 24.55 10.00
CA HIS A 237 -30.29 24.03 11.27
C HIS A 237 -30.35 22.50 11.31
N ARG A 238 -31.45 21.92 10.82
CA ARG A 238 -31.61 20.47 10.70
C ARG A 238 -30.61 19.87 9.71
N ALA A 239 -30.36 20.57 8.61
CA ALA A 239 -29.32 20.23 7.65
C ALA A 239 -27.92 20.31 8.27
N ALA A 240 -27.61 21.36 9.04
CA ALA A 240 -26.33 21.47 9.74
C ALA A 240 -26.07 20.29 10.68
N ILE A 241 -27.09 19.88 11.44
CA ILE A 241 -27.00 18.72 12.32
C ILE A 241 -26.80 17.44 11.51
N GLY A 242 -27.59 17.24 10.45
CA GLY A 242 -27.43 16.10 9.55
C GLY A 242 -26.03 16.02 8.94
N ALA A 243 -25.45 17.16 8.54
CA ALA A 243 -24.06 17.23 8.06
C ALA A 243 -23.07 16.71 9.11
N SER A 244 -23.26 17.13 10.37
CA SER A 244 -22.42 16.73 11.50
C SER A 244 -22.65 15.29 11.98
N GLU A 245 -23.73 14.63 11.54
CA GLU A 245 -23.99 13.20 11.78
C GLU A 245 -23.32 12.31 10.72
N MET A 246 -23.10 12.84 9.52
CA MET A 246 -22.47 12.11 8.41
C MET A 246 -20.97 11.87 8.62
N GLY A 247 -20.33 12.57 9.57
CA GLY A 247 -18.90 12.40 9.87
C GLY A 247 -18.35 13.45 10.83
N ASP A 248 -17.03 13.52 10.94
CA ASP A 248 -16.33 14.58 11.70
C ASP A 248 -16.31 15.88 10.89
N THR A 249 -17.46 16.53 10.77
CA THR A 249 -17.64 17.76 10.00
C THR A 249 -18.08 18.89 10.93
N ILE A 250 -17.71 20.12 10.57
CA ILE A 250 -18.17 21.31 11.27
C ILE A 250 -19.13 22.02 10.35
N ALA A 251 -20.38 22.19 10.78
CA ALA A 251 -21.36 22.97 10.03
C ALA A 251 -21.66 24.29 10.76
N VAL A 252 -21.42 25.41 10.10
CA VAL A 252 -21.78 26.75 10.58
C VAL A 252 -23.09 27.14 9.91
N VAL A 253 -24.06 27.59 10.70
CA VAL A 253 -25.38 28.03 10.20
C VAL A 253 -25.70 29.43 10.71
N VAL A 254 -26.25 30.27 9.83
CA VAL A 254 -26.82 31.57 10.17
C VAL A 254 -28.32 31.51 9.94
N SER A 255 -29.11 31.89 10.95
CA SER A 255 -30.57 31.89 10.87
C SER A 255 -31.08 33.05 10.02
N GLU A 256 -31.93 32.76 9.03
CA GLU A 256 -32.63 33.78 8.23
C GLU A 256 -33.76 34.49 9.00
N GLU A 257 -34.25 33.88 10.10
CA GLU A 257 -35.33 34.45 10.89
C GLU A 257 -34.82 35.35 12.03
N LYS A 258 -33.69 34.96 12.64
CA LYS A 258 -33.20 35.55 13.90
C LYS A 258 -31.80 36.15 13.79
N GLY A 259 -31.10 35.95 12.68
CA GLY A 259 -29.69 36.35 12.53
C GLY A 259 -28.73 35.56 13.43
N THR A 260 -29.21 34.61 14.23
CA THR A 260 -28.37 33.87 15.18
C THR A 260 -27.38 32.94 14.46
N ILE A 261 -26.12 33.01 14.88
CA ILE A 261 -25.06 32.11 14.41
C ILE A 261 -25.05 30.86 15.28
N SER A 262 -25.00 29.68 14.68
CA SER A 262 -24.85 28.41 15.39
C SER A 262 -23.82 27.51 14.71
N ILE A 263 -23.27 26.57 15.47
CA ILE A 263 -22.31 25.57 14.99
C ILE A 263 -22.81 24.17 15.33
N ALA A 264 -22.81 23.25 14.36
CA ALA A 264 -23.17 21.85 14.54
C ALA A 264 -21.94 20.95 14.45
N ILE A 265 -21.77 20.11 15.47
CA ILE A 265 -20.63 19.19 15.64
C ILE A 265 -21.16 17.93 16.31
N GLU A 266 -20.80 16.76 15.80
CA GLU A 266 -21.17 15.44 16.36
C GLU A 266 -22.69 15.30 16.62
N GLY A 267 -23.51 15.76 15.68
CA GLY A 267 -24.98 15.68 15.77
C GLY A 267 -25.61 16.64 16.79
N ARG A 268 -24.86 17.60 17.32
CA ARG A 268 -25.36 18.61 18.26
C ARG A 268 -25.16 20.01 17.72
N LEU A 269 -26.16 20.86 17.91
CA LEU A 269 -26.11 22.27 17.53
C LEU A 269 -25.89 23.16 18.77
N TYR A 270 -24.92 24.05 18.68
CA TYR A 270 -24.58 25.03 19.70
C TYR A 270 -24.84 26.43 19.15
N VAL A 271 -25.72 27.17 19.81
CA VAL A 271 -25.99 28.58 19.48
C VAL A 271 -24.86 29.44 20.05
N LEU A 272 -24.34 30.36 19.25
CA LEU A 272 -23.24 31.24 19.62
C LEU A 272 -23.76 32.65 19.89
N GLU A 273 -23.09 33.37 20.80
CA GLU A 273 -23.49 34.73 21.19
C GLU A 273 -23.19 35.76 20.09
N ASN A 274 -22.06 35.61 19.40
CA ASN A 274 -21.60 36.53 18.36
C ASN A 274 -20.59 35.85 17.40
N SER A 275 -20.14 36.60 16.38
CA SER A 275 -19.11 36.17 15.44
C SER A 275 -17.74 35.91 16.10
N ASP A 276 -17.41 36.60 17.19
CA ASP A 276 -16.16 36.36 17.95
C ASP A 276 -16.16 34.99 18.67
N ALA A 277 -17.32 34.55 19.16
CA ALA A 277 -17.50 33.22 19.70
C ALA A 277 -17.33 32.17 18.60
N LEU A 278 -17.84 32.42 17.39
CA LEU A 278 -17.59 31.57 16.22
C LEU A 278 -16.10 31.47 15.89
N ARG A 279 -15.37 32.60 15.87
CA ARG A 279 -13.92 32.62 15.67
C ARG A 279 -13.22 31.72 16.68
N THR A 280 -13.51 31.91 17.96
CA THR A 280 -12.91 31.13 19.05
C THR A 280 -13.15 29.63 18.90
N GLN A 281 -14.38 29.23 18.54
CA GLN A 281 -14.70 27.82 18.31
C GLN A 281 -14.01 27.26 17.08
N LEU A 282 -13.99 27.97 15.95
CA LEU A 282 -13.34 27.50 14.73
C LEU A 282 -11.82 27.38 14.90
N HIS A 283 -11.17 28.33 15.57
CA HIS A 283 -9.74 28.22 15.90
C HIS A 283 -9.47 26.97 16.75
N ARG A 284 -10.26 26.73 17.80
CA ARG A 284 -10.12 25.56 18.68
C ARG A 284 -10.31 24.22 17.94
N LEU A 285 -11.20 24.18 16.95
CA LEU A 285 -11.56 22.94 16.26
C LEU A 285 -10.69 22.64 15.03
N LEU A 286 -10.11 23.67 14.40
CA LEU A 286 -9.37 23.55 13.14
C LEU A 286 -7.85 23.73 13.29
N LEU A 287 -7.37 24.41 14.33
CA LEU A 287 -5.94 24.62 14.57
C LEU A 287 -5.50 23.82 15.81
N PRO A 288 -4.36 23.10 15.74
CA PRO A 288 -3.76 22.49 16.93
C PRO A 288 -3.23 23.58 17.87
N ASP A 289 -3.56 23.50 19.16
CA ASP A 289 -3.12 24.45 20.19
C ASP A 289 -1.58 24.53 20.29
N GLU A 290 -0.98 25.60 19.78
CA GLU A 290 0.47 25.85 19.91
C GLU A 290 0.91 26.08 21.37
N GLU A 291 0.00 26.55 22.24
CA GLU A 291 0.34 26.87 23.63
C GLU A 291 0.60 25.63 24.49
N THR A 292 -0.04 24.50 24.15
CA THR A 292 0.15 23.25 24.88
C THR A 292 1.53 22.65 24.59
N ASP A 293 2.07 22.83 23.38
CA ASP A 293 3.34 22.20 23.00
C ASP A 293 4.59 22.96 23.50
N ARG A 294 4.47 24.30 23.68
CA ARG A 294 5.58 25.12 24.23
C ARG A 294 5.75 24.97 25.74
N ARG A 295 4.67 24.86 26.52
CA ARG A 295 4.75 24.64 27.98
C ARG A 295 5.20 23.21 28.33
N PHE A 296 4.87 22.21 27.51
CA PHE A 296 5.24 20.81 27.77
C PHE A 296 6.67 20.43 27.36
N ARG A 297 7.36 21.24 26.54
CA ARG A 297 8.78 21.01 26.21
C ARG A 297 9.77 21.46 27.29
N LEU A 298 9.42 22.45 28.13
CA LEU A 298 10.32 22.98 29.16
C LEU A 298 10.34 22.16 30.47
N PHE A 299 9.34 21.30 30.71
CA PHE A 299 9.22 20.53 31.95
C PHE A 299 9.11 19.01 31.75
N ARG A 300 9.74 18.45 30.71
CA ARG A 300 9.88 16.99 30.58
C ARG A 300 11.04 16.47 31.46
N ARG A 301 10.91 16.68 32.77
CA ARG A 301 11.58 15.85 33.78
C ARG A 301 10.79 14.54 33.87
N LYS A 302 11.53 13.46 33.71
CA LYS A 302 11.07 12.07 33.68
C LYS A 302 10.29 11.74 34.96
N ASP A 303 8.95 11.74 34.90
CA ASP A 303 8.15 11.08 35.92
C ASP A 303 6.87 10.41 35.43
N LYS A 304 6.60 9.31 36.13
CA LYS A 304 5.67 8.21 35.84
C LYS A 304 4.20 8.63 35.91
N LYS A 305 3.41 8.01 35.01
CA LYS A 305 2.01 7.58 35.15
C LYS A 305 1.09 8.49 35.98
N SER A 306 0.26 9.27 35.29
CA SER A 306 -1.12 9.52 35.72
C SER A 306 -2.07 9.28 34.56
N LYS A 307 -3.09 8.45 34.80
CA LYS A 307 -4.16 8.09 33.87
C LYS A 307 -5.28 9.13 33.98
N SER A 308 -5.69 9.72 32.86
CA SER A 308 -6.98 10.41 32.68
C SER A 308 -7.56 9.92 31.34
N VAL A 309 -8.46 8.93 31.36
CA VAL A 309 -9.92 9.05 31.23
C VAL A 309 -10.36 9.58 29.86
N LEU A 310 -10.68 8.60 29.00
CA LEU A 310 -11.67 8.56 27.91
C LEU A 310 -11.39 9.41 26.66
N GLU A 311 -10.35 9.02 25.91
CA GLU A 311 -10.45 8.94 24.45
C GLU A 311 -10.91 7.52 24.07
N PRO A 312 -11.83 7.31 23.12
CA PRO A 312 -12.01 5.99 22.56
C PRO A 312 -10.76 5.67 21.74
N GLU A 313 -9.85 4.90 22.32
CA GLU A 313 -8.73 4.33 21.57
C GLU A 313 -9.30 3.57 20.36
N SER A 314 -9.13 4.11 19.15
CA SER A 314 -9.11 3.25 17.97
C SER A 314 -8.01 2.23 18.26
N PRO A 315 -8.32 0.93 18.42
CA PRO A 315 -7.41 0.04 19.13
C PRO A 315 -6.13 -0.03 18.30
N ARG A 316 -4.99 0.32 18.91
CA ARG A 316 -3.65 0.24 18.28
C ARG A 316 -3.46 -1.05 17.49
N SER A 317 -4.05 -2.14 18.01
CA SER A 317 -4.15 -3.46 17.38
C SER A 317 -4.65 -3.45 15.92
N ARG A 318 -5.61 -2.58 15.55
CA ARG A 318 -6.11 -2.50 14.16
C ARG A 318 -5.08 -1.94 13.19
N ARG A 319 -4.27 -0.94 13.59
CA ARG A 319 -3.19 -0.43 12.72
C ARG A 319 -2.12 -1.50 12.52
N PHE A 320 -1.74 -2.19 13.58
CA PHE A 320 -0.80 -3.32 13.49
C PHE A 320 -1.35 -4.47 12.65
N LEU A 321 -2.67 -4.76 12.72
CA LEU A 321 -3.30 -5.78 11.91
C LEU A 321 -3.17 -5.47 10.41
N PHE A 322 -3.40 -4.23 9.98
CA PHE A 322 -3.26 -3.86 8.57
C PHE A 322 -1.81 -3.92 8.09
N SER A 323 -0.86 -3.44 8.90
CA SER A 323 0.57 -3.56 8.58
C SER A 323 1.01 -5.02 8.49
N PHE A 324 0.47 -5.88 9.35
CA PHE A 324 0.73 -7.32 9.31
C PHE A 324 0.12 -7.96 8.07
N ILE A 325 -1.14 -7.68 7.75
CA ILE A 325 -1.79 -8.17 6.53
C ILE A 325 -1.02 -7.72 5.28
N SER A 326 -0.62 -6.45 5.20
CA SER A 326 0.16 -5.95 4.06
C SER A 326 1.51 -6.64 3.93
N LEU A 327 2.19 -6.91 5.04
CA LEU A 327 3.48 -7.61 5.04
C LEU A 327 3.32 -9.06 4.56
N VAL A 328 2.29 -9.76 5.06
CA VAL A 328 1.99 -11.14 4.65
C VAL A 328 1.61 -11.19 3.16
N SER A 329 0.75 -10.29 2.69
CA SER A 329 0.37 -10.20 1.28
C SER A 329 1.58 -9.88 0.38
N ALA A 330 2.45 -8.96 0.78
CA ALA A 330 3.68 -8.63 0.06
C ALA A 330 4.63 -9.83 0.00
N PHE A 331 4.81 -10.54 1.11
CA PHE A 331 5.67 -11.72 1.17
C PHE A 331 5.15 -12.87 0.28
N ILE A 332 3.83 -13.14 0.32
CA ILE A 332 3.21 -14.15 -0.55
C ILE A 332 3.37 -13.78 -2.03
N LEU A 333 3.15 -12.52 -2.38
CA LEU A 333 3.30 -12.05 -3.76
C LEU A 333 4.75 -12.12 -4.23
N TRP A 334 5.69 -11.63 -3.40
CA TRP A 334 7.11 -11.71 -3.68
C TRP A 334 7.53 -13.15 -3.92
N PHE A 335 7.13 -14.07 -3.04
CA PHE A 335 7.45 -15.48 -3.19
C PHE A 335 6.86 -16.07 -4.49
N TYR A 336 5.60 -15.76 -4.80
CA TYR A 336 4.96 -16.20 -6.03
C TYR A 336 5.72 -15.72 -7.28
N VAL A 337 6.17 -14.46 -7.29
CA VAL A 337 7.01 -13.92 -8.35
C VAL A 337 8.35 -14.66 -8.41
N GLN A 338 8.98 -14.96 -7.29
CA GLN A 338 10.24 -15.71 -7.29
C GLN A 338 10.08 -17.12 -7.86
N ALA A 339 9.02 -17.83 -7.48
CA ALA A 339 8.76 -19.17 -7.96
C ALA A 339 8.43 -19.23 -9.47
N THR A 340 7.89 -18.16 -10.04
CA THR A 340 7.41 -18.13 -11.44
C THR A 340 8.34 -17.43 -12.41
N VAL A 341 8.95 -16.32 -12.00
CA VAL A 341 9.78 -15.46 -12.87
C VAL A 341 11.25 -15.84 -12.79
N ASN A 342 11.76 -16.18 -11.60
CA ASN A 342 13.16 -16.52 -11.38
C ASN A 342 13.30 -17.89 -10.66
N PRO A 343 12.82 -18.99 -11.27
CA PRO A 343 12.93 -20.30 -10.66
C PRO A 343 14.39 -20.76 -10.59
N ILE A 344 14.64 -21.75 -9.73
CA ILE A 344 15.92 -22.45 -9.68
C ILE A 344 15.92 -23.41 -10.87
N THR A 345 16.92 -23.30 -11.74
CA THR A 345 17.07 -24.08 -12.97
C THR A 345 18.48 -24.63 -13.07
N SER A 346 18.67 -25.63 -13.92
CA SER A 346 20.01 -26.08 -14.33
C SER A 346 20.37 -25.52 -15.70
N LYS A 347 21.65 -25.17 -15.89
CA LYS A 347 22.20 -24.73 -17.17
C LYS A 347 23.57 -25.38 -17.40
N GLY A 348 23.76 -25.91 -18.61
CA GLY A 348 25.02 -26.49 -19.05
C GLY A 348 25.98 -25.42 -19.58
N PHE A 349 27.23 -25.49 -19.15
CA PHE A 349 28.33 -24.65 -19.62
C PHE A 349 29.41 -25.52 -20.25
N THR A 350 30.00 -25.06 -21.36
CA THR A 350 31.14 -25.72 -22.00
C THR A 350 32.40 -24.93 -21.65
N VAL A 351 33.22 -25.50 -20.78
CA VAL A 351 34.35 -24.81 -20.13
C VAL A 351 35.67 -25.42 -20.60
N PRO A 352 36.71 -24.61 -20.92
CA PRO A 352 38.03 -25.13 -21.22
C PRO A 352 38.70 -25.71 -19.97
N LEU A 353 39.37 -26.84 -20.12
CA LEU A 353 40.05 -27.50 -19.01
C LEU A 353 41.44 -26.87 -18.79
N SER A 354 41.69 -26.43 -17.56
CA SER A 354 43.00 -25.92 -17.13
C SER A 354 43.81 -26.99 -16.41
N PHE A 355 45.14 -26.92 -16.49
CA PHE A 355 46.03 -27.86 -15.81
C PHE A 355 46.80 -27.10 -14.73
N ARG A 356 46.71 -27.55 -13.48
CA ARG A 356 47.50 -27.01 -12.37
C ARG A 356 48.70 -27.92 -12.09
N ASN A 357 49.79 -27.32 -11.60
CA ASN A 357 51.02 -28.02 -11.24
C ASN A 357 51.69 -28.76 -12.42
N THR A 358 51.63 -28.19 -13.62
CA THR A 358 52.22 -28.74 -14.86
C THR A 358 53.74 -28.88 -14.83
N GLU A 359 54.41 -28.24 -13.86
CA GLU A 359 55.86 -28.27 -13.69
C GLU A 359 56.33 -29.59 -13.05
N ILE A 360 55.51 -30.23 -12.20
CA ILE A 360 55.86 -31.44 -11.46
C ILE A 360 56.05 -32.66 -12.38
N PRO A 361 55.19 -32.91 -13.38
CA PRO A 361 55.42 -33.99 -14.34
C PRO A 361 56.61 -33.73 -15.28
N ALA A 362 56.85 -32.46 -15.64
CA ALA A 362 57.97 -32.08 -16.50
C ALA A 362 59.33 -32.25 -15.81
N GLU A 363 59.41 -31.93 -14.51
CA GLU A 363 60.60 -32.20 -13.67
C GLU A 363 60.85 -33.70 -13.46
N LYS A 364 59.79 -34.51 -13.48
CA LYS A 364 59.87 -35.97 -13.43
C LYS A 364 60.12 -36.64 -14.79
N GLY A 365 60.28 -35.86 -15.87
CA GLY A 365 60.57 -36.38 -17.20
C GLY A 365 59.39 -37.00 -17.93
N PHE A 366 58.15 -36.58 -17.64
CA PHE A 366 56.95 -37.13 -18.28
C PHE A 366 56.35 -36.18 -19.34
N ASP A 367 56.01 -36.73 -20.51
CA ASP A 367 55.16 -36.10 -21.52
C ASP A 367 53.71 -36.55 -21.33
N ILE A 368 52.79 -35.58 -21.40
CA ILE A 368 51.37 -35.77 -21.11
C ILE A 368 50.53 -35.42 -22.34
N SER A 369 49.79 -36.42 -22.84
CA SER A 369 48.83 -36.22 -23.93
C SER A 369 47.40 -36.07 -23.40
N TYR A 370 46.77 -34.95 -23.74
CA TYR A 370 45.43 -34.60 -23.28
C TYR A 370 44.37 -34.90 -24.35
N PRO A 371 43.41 -35.81 -24.08
CA PRO A 371 42.43 -36.23 -25.08
C PRO A 371 41.30 -35.21 -25.30
N THR A 372 40.98 -34.39 -24.30
CA THR A 372 39.85 -33.45 -24.33
C THR A 372 40.27 -32.07 -23.82
N LYS A 373 39.90 -31.03 -24.58
CA LYS A 373 40.21 -29.63 -24.26
C LYS A 373 39.05 -28.90 -23.56
N ASN A 374 37.83 -29.41 -23.72
CA ASN A 374 36.61 -28.80 -23.20
C ASN A 374 35.79 -29.85 -22.45
N ILE A 375 35.10 -29.42 -21.41
CA ILE A 375 34.18 -30.25 -20.62
C ILE A 375 32.81 -29.58 -20.51
N GLN A 376 31.77 -30.39 -20.28
CA GLN A 376 30.42 -29.89 -20.01
C GLN A 376 30.13 -29.95 -18.52
N ILE A 377 29.66 -28.84 -17.96
CA ILE A 377 29.35 -28.70 -16.54
C ILE A 377 27.90 -28.23 -16.43
N SER A 378 27.06 -28.98 -15.74
CA SER A 378 25.71 -28.52 -15.39
C SER A 378 25.73 -27.88 -14.01
N LEU A 379 25.37 -26.61 -13.94
CA LEU A 379 25.19 -25.87 -12.69
C LEU A 379 23.71 -25.61 -12.46
N THR A 380 23.25 -25.91 -11.25
CA THR A 380 21.91 -25.59 -10.73
C THR A 380 21.99 -24.31 -9.88
N GLY A 381 21.08 -23.38 -10.14
CA GLY A 381 21.04 -22.09 -9.46
C GLY A 381 19.89 -21.21 -9.95
N ARG A 382 19.81 -19.97 -9.44
CA ARG A 382 18.77 -19.01 -9.86
C ARG A 382 18.92 -18.68 -11.34
N LYS A 383 17.81 -18.71 -12.08
CA LYS A 383 17.80 -18.45 -13.52
C LYS A 383 18.55 -17.18 -13.92
N ASN A 384 18.28 -16.05 -13.24
CA ASN A 384 18.96 -14.79 -13.55
C ASN A 384 20.48 -14.85 -13.36
N LEU A 385 20.95 -15.60 -12.34
CA LEU A 385 22.37 -15.80 -12.07
C LEU A 385 23.00 -16.66 -13.17
N LEU A 386 22.40 -17.81 -13.50
CA LEU A 386 22.89 -18.69 -14.57
C LEU A 386 22.83 -18.04 -15.96
N ASP A 387 21.90 -17.13 -16.19
CA ASP A 387 21.80 -16.37 -17.45
C ASP A 387 22.84 -15.26 -17.56
N SER A 388 23.30 -14.70 -16.45
CA SER A 388 24.41 -13.73 -16.43
C SER A 388 25.80 -14.37 -16.56
N MET A 389 25.94 -15.67 -16.26
CA MET A 389 27.21 -16.38 -16.30
C MET A 389 27.67 -16.69 -17.73
N THR A 390 28.96 -16.54 -17.96
CA THR A 390 29.65 -16.93 -19.19
C THR A 390 30.59 -18.11 -18.91
N ASN A 391 30.97 -18.87 -19.94
CA ASN A 391 31.92 -19.98 -19.83
C ASN A 391 33.31 -19.60 -19.27
N ARG A 392 33.61 -18.30 -19.11
CA ARG A 392 34.86 -17.77 -18.53
C ARG A 392 34.79 -17.61 -17.01
N ASP A 393 33.59 -17.62 -16.45
CA ASP A 393 33.36 -17.43 -15.01
C ASP A 393 33.43 -18.76 -14.24
N ILE A 394 33.73 -19.85 -14.94
CA ILE A 394 33.83 -21.20 -14.40
C ILE A 394 35.21 -21.73 -14.76
N ASP A 395 36.02 -22.01 -13.74
CA ASP A 395 37.35 -22.58 -13.91
C ASP A 395 37.35 -24.04 -13.47
N ALA A 396 37.46 -24.94 -14.45
CA ALA A 396 37.67 -26.37 -14.21
C ALA A 396 39.15 -26.71 -14.38
N TYR A 397 39.70 -27.44 -13.42
CA TYR A 397 41.11 -27.84 -13.45
C TYR A 397 41.34 -29.30 -13.08
N ILE A 398 42.43 -29.84 -13.60
CA ILE A 398 43.04 -31.08 -13.14
C ILE A 398 44.28 -30.73 -12.33
N ASP A 399 44.41 -31.33 -11.14
CA ASP A 399 45.63 -31.25 -10.35
C ASP A 399 46.58 -32.39 -10.75
N LEU A 400 47.70 -32.05 -11.37
CA LEU A 400 48.69 -33.02 -11.82
C LEU A 400 49.67 -33.45 -10.72
N ALA A 401 49.54 -32.90 -9.50
CA ALA A 401 50.34 -33.34 -8.36
C ALA A 401 50.03 -34.78 -7.92
N GLU A 402 48.85 -35.30 -8.26
CA GLU A 402 48.37 -36.66 -7.93
C GLU A 402 49.00 -37.77 -8.82
N ILE A 403 49.88 -37.42 -9.76
CA ILE A 403 50.51 -38.37 -10.68
C ILE A 403 51.72 -39.06 -10.02
N GLU A 404 51.57 -40.36 -9.72
CA GLU A 404 52.58 -41.15 -9.00
C GLU A 404 53.50 -42.03 -9.87
N GLY A 405 53.21 -42.26 -11.16
CA GLY A 405 54.05 -43.11 -12.03
C GLY A 405 53.65 -43.18 -13.52
N GLU A 406 54.37 -43.98 -14.31
CA GLU A 406 54.09 -44.18 -15.75
C GLU A 406 52.82 -44.99 -16.01
N GLY A 407 52.19 -44.72 -17.16
CA GLY A 407 51.06 -45.48 -17.66
C GLY A 407 49.79 -44.65 -17.82
N ILE A 408 48.66 -45.36 -17.92
CA ILE A 408 47.35 -44.75 -18.09
C ILE A 408 46.79 -44.45 -16.70
N GLN A 409 46.59 -43.17 -16.38
CA GLN A 409 46.01 -42.73 -15.12
C GLN A 409 44.70 -41.99 -15.34
N THR A 410 43.76 -42.19 -14.42
CA THR A 410 42.44 -41.55 -14.46
C THR A 410 42.37 -40.52 -13.35
N ILE A 411 42.23 -39.24 -13.71
CA ILE A 411 42.21 -38.14 -12.76
C ILE A 411 40.83 -37.48 -12.76
N LYS A 412 40.34 -37.15 -11.57
CA LYS A 412 39.06 -36.45 -11.37
C LYS A 412 39.18 -34.98 -11.70
N ILE A 413 38.15 -34.44 -12.35
CA ILE A 413 38.08 -33.01 -12.64
C ILE A 413 37.57 -32.27 -11.41
N SER A 414 38.32 -31.25 -10.99
CA SER A 414 37.96 -30.39 -9.87
C SER A 414 37.56 -28.99 -10.35
N LEU A 415 36.62 -28.37 -9.65
CA LEU A 415 36.20 -26.98 -9.88
C LEU A 415 36.97 -26.03 -8.96
N SER A 416 37.39 -24.85 -9.45
CA SER A 416 38.00 -23.83 -8.59
C SER A 416 37.00 -23.35 -7.53
N LYS A 417 37.51 -22.96 -6.36
CA LYS A 417 36.71 -22.31 -5.30
C LYS A 417 36.04 -21.01 -5.74
N ASP A 418 36.47 -20.46 -6.87
CA ASP A 418 35.90 -19.27 -7.52
C ASP A 418 34.64 -19.57 -8.35
N THR A 419 34.24 -20.84 -8.48
CA THR A 419 32.91 -21.19 -9.00
C THR A 419 31.86 -20.60 -8.05
N PRO A 420 30.85 -19.87 -8.55
CA PRO A 420 30.02 -19.02 -7.71
C PRO A 420 29.35 -19.77 -6.54
N LEU A 421 29.52 -19.23 -5.32
CA LEU A 421 29.04 -19.80 -4.04
C LEU A 421 27.53 -20.12 -4.01
N TYR A 422 26.77 -19.51 -4.92
CA TYR A 422 25.31 -19.59 -5.02
C TYR A 422 24.85 -20.53 -6.16
N THR A 423 25.73 -21.44 -6.58
CA THR A 423 25.43 -22.50 -7.55
C THR A 423 25.79 -23.87 -6.98
N LYS A 424 25.08 -24.91 -7.42
CA LYS A 424 25.35 -26.31 -7.10
C LYS A 424 25.68 -27.06 -8.38
N THR A 425 26.81 -27.75 -8.40
CA THR A 425 27.16 -28.63 -9.53
C THR A 425 26.25 -29.85 -9.53
N GLU A 426 25.54 -30.05 -10.63
CA GLU A 426 24.63 -31.18 -10.80
C GLU A 426 25.36 -32.40 -11.39
N TYR A 427 26.13 -32.18 -12.46
CA TYR A 427 27.02 -33.18 -13.05
C TYR A 427 28.14 -32.52 -13.88
N ILE A 428 29.23 -33.27 -14.06
CA ILE A 428 30.38 -32.91 -14.91
C ILE A 428 30.55 -34.05 -15.92
N THR A 429 30.68 -33.72 -17.20
CA THR A 429 30.86 -34.70 -18.27
C THR A 429 32.04 -34.33 -19.17
N PRO A 430 33.09 -35.17 -19.29
CA PRO A 430 33.35 -36.36 -18.46
C PRO A 430 33.75 -35.98 -17.02
N ASP A 431 33.45 -36.83 -16.03
CA ASP A 431 33.80 -36.64 -14.61
C ASP A 431 35.26 -36.99 -14.31
N GLU A 432 35.83 -37.89 -15.12
CA GLU A 432 37.21 -38.33 -15.07
C GLU A 432 37.85 -38.26 -16.46
N ILE A 433 39.13 -37.89 -16.52
CA ILE A 433 39.91 -37.89 -17.75
C ILE A 433 41.07 -38.87 -17.62
N THR A 434 41.14 -39.74 -18.61
CA THR A 434 42.24 -40.69 -18.77
C THR A 434 43.41 -39.99 -19.45
N ILE A 435 44.52 -39.89 -18.73
CA ILE A 435 45.75 -39.25 -19.19
C ILE A 435 46.81 -40.33 -19.41
N ALA A 436 47.48 -40.28 -20.55
CA ALA A 436 48.63 -41.15 -20.83
C ALA A 436 49.91 -40.39 -20.45
N VAL A 437 50.63 -40.94 -19.46
CA VAL A 437 51.89 -40.41 -18.97
C VAL A 437 53.01 -41.27 -19.56
N ARG A 438 53.90 -40.65 -20.36
CA ARG A 438 55.05 -41.34 -20.98
C ARG A 438 56.34 -40.72 -20.51
N GLU A 439 57.35 -41.53 -20.25
CA GLU A 439 58.71 -41.05 -19.99
C GLU A 439 59.29 -40.42 -21.27
N ILE A 440 59.96 -39.29 -21.11
CA ILE A 440 60.70 -38.62 -22.17
C ILE A 440 62.03 -39.37 -22.31
N GLU A 441 62.15 -40.23 -23.32
CA GLU A 441 63.44 -40.78 -23.72
C GLU A 441 64.35 -39.62 -24.16
N GLN A 442 65.46 -39.41 -23.42
CA GLN A 442 66.50 -38.41 -23.74
C GLN A 442 67.31 -38.79 -24.98
#